data_AF-A0A831K3T5-F1
#
_entry.id   AF-A0A831K3T5-F1
#
_cell.length_a   1.000
_cell.length_b   1.000
_cell.length_c   1.000
_cell.angle_alpha   90.00
_cell.angle_beta   90.00
_cell.angle_gamma   90.00
#
_symmetry.space_group_name_H-M   'P 1'
#
loop_
_entity.id
_entity.type
_entity.pdbx_description
1 polymer ?
#
loop_
_entity_poly.entity_id
_entity_poly.type
_entity_poly.pdbx_seq_one_letter_code
_entity_poly.pdbx_strand_id
1 'polypeptide(L)'
;MDKDIPKTLYKYRTWKNEDGKHDYNKDVIIKDEIYFASPIHFNDPFDCKIHMKSELESNEYIRNVITNIIIEEQPNLNHQDLTTLVELEFKKKLWKDPENLENARIKNQVSN
;
A
#
# COMPACT_ATOMS: atom_id res chain seq x y z
N MET A 1 -10.52 -40.19 -15.50
CA MET A 1 -9.41 -41.17 -15.40
C MET A 1 -8.43 -40.60 -14.39
N ASP A 2 -8.55 -41.00 -13.12
CA ASP A 2 -7.58 -40.69 -12.08
C ASP A 2 -6.31 -41.51 -12.35
N LYS A 3 -5.43 -40.95 -13.18
CA LYS A 3 -4.16 -41.57 -13.53
C LYS A 3 -3.20 -41.45 -12.35
N ASP A 4 -2.88 -42.59 -11.75
CA ASP A 4 -1.65 -42.92 -11.02
C ASP A 4 -1.01 -41.79 -10.20
N ILE A 5 -1.77 -41.20 -9.28
CA ILE A 5 -1.19 -40.30 -8.28
C ILE A 5 -0.44 -41.17 -7.26
N PRO A 6 0.88 -40.96 -7.07
CA PRO A 6 1.64 -41.75 -6.12
C PRO A 6 1.10 -41.56 -4.70
N LYS A 7 0.89 -42.68 -3.99
CA LYS A 7 0.40 -42.67 -2.60
C LYS A 7 1.38 -41.97 -1.63
N THR A 8 2.66 -41.96 -1.97
CA THR A 8 3.72 -41.37 -1.14
C THR A 8 4.66 -40.57 -2.03
N LEU A 9 4.87 -39.31 -1.66
CA LEU A 9 5.84 -38.43 -2.30
C LEU A 9 7.05 -38.26 -1.37
N TYR A 10 8.25 -38.44 -1.91
CA TYR A 10 9.49 -38.18 -1.20
C TYR A 10 10.11 -36.89 -1.71
N LYS A 11 10.53 -36.00 -0.80
CA LYS A 11 11.31 -34.81 -1.11
C LYS A 11 12.73 -35.01 -0.60
N TYR A 12 13.66 -35.23 -1.52
CA TYR A 12 15.08 -35.32 -1.21
C TYR A 12 15.67 -33.92 -1.09
N ARG A 13 16.56 -33.71 -0.11
CA ARG A 13 17.36 -32.49 0.04
C ARG A 13 18.84 -32.86 0.04
N THR A 14 19.66 -32.04 -0.60
CA THR A 14 21.12 -32.19 -0.60
C THR A 14 21.71 -31.56 0.66
N TRP A 15 22.72 -32.19 1.24
CA TRP A 15 23.48 -31.64 2.37
C TRP A 15 24.65 -30.72 1.94
N LYS A 16 24.69 -30.38 0.65
CA LYS A 16 25.74 -29.58 0.02
C LYS A 16 25.07 -28.46 -0.75
N ASN A 17 25.44 -27.22 -0.45
CA ASN A 17 25.08 -26.06 -1.27
C ASN A 17 25.90 -26.08 -2.57
N GLU A 18 25.41 -25.40 -3.61
CA GLU A 18 26.03 -25.37 -4.95
C GLU A 18 27.47 -24.83 -4.94
N ASP A 19 27.81 -24.01 -3.95
CA ASP A 19 29.12 -23.43 -3.71
C ASP A 19 30.01 -24.27 -2.76
N GLY A 20 29.57 -25.48 -2.40
CA GLY A 20 30.30 -26.39 -1.52
C GLY A 20 30.37 -25.94 -0.06
N LYS A 21 29.63 -24.88 0.31
CA LYS A 21 29.61 -24.33 1.67
C LYS A 21 28.60 -25.04 2.57
N HIS A 22 28.75 -24.72 3.85
CA HIS A 22 27.98 -25.20 4.98
C HIS A 22 26.47 -25.21 4.73
N ASP A 23 25.85 -26.37 4.96
CA ASP A 23 24.40 -26.55 4.80
C ASP A 23 23.66 -26.33 6.11
N TYR A 24 22.96 -25.21 6.19
CA TYR A 24 22.12 -24.84 7.32
C TYR A 24 20.92 -25.76 7.52
N ASN A 25 20.47 -26.50 6.49
CA ASN A 25 19.39 -27.49 6.66
C ASN A 25 19.81 -28.61 7.63
N LYS A 26 21.10 -28.96 7.66
CA LYS A 26 21.63 -30.01 8.54
C LYS A 26 21.63 -29.58 9.99
N ASP A 27 22.02 -28.32 10.19
CA ASP A 27 22.17 -27.74 11.51
C ASP A 27 20.84 -27.59 12.23
N VAL A 28 19.75 -27.29 11.50
CA VAL A 28 18.39 -27.30 12.08
C VAL A 28 18.07 -28.62 12.78
N ILE A 29 18.52 -29.75 12.23
CA ILE A 29 18.22 -31.09 12.77
C ILE A 29 19.22 -31.49 13.86
N ILE A 30 20.50 -31.20 13.67
CA ILE A 30 21.57 -31.68 14.55
C ILE A 30 21.79 -30.77 15.76
N LYS A 31 21.58 -29.46 15.59
CA LYS A 31 21.87 -28.44 16.60
C LYS A 31 20.62 -27.88 17.28
N ASP A 32 19.43 -28.27 16.82
CA ASP A 32 18.15 -27.75 17.32
C ASP A 32 18.04 -26.22 17.16
N GLU A 33 18.50 -25.72 16.01
CA GLU A 33 18.51 -24.29 15.68
C GLU A 33 17.43 -23.94 14.67
N ILE A 34 16.75 -22.79 14.85
CA ILE A 34 15.75 -22.28 13.92
C ILE A 34 16.22 -20.95 13.35
N TYR A 35 16.23 -20.84 12.03
CA TYR A 35 16.64 -19.64 11.32
C TYR A 35 15.41 -18.86 10.85
N PHE A 36 15.36 -17.57 11.18
CA PHE A 36 14.35 -16.65 10.66
C PHE A 36 14.86 -15.99 9.38
N ALA A 37 13.95 -15.76 8.43
CA ALA A 37 14.26 -14.92 7.29
C ALA A 37 14.61 -13.50 7.79
N SER A 38 15.63 -12.90 7.18
CA SER A 38 15.98 -11.51 7.46
C SER A 38 14.75 -10.62 7.23
N PRO A 39 14.39 -9.73 8.16
CA PRO A 39 13.27 -8.80 7.98
C PRO A 39 13.36 -7.98 6.69
N ILE A 40 14.59 -7.67 6.24
CA ILE A 40 14.85 -6.94 4.99
C ILE A 40 14.44 -7.75 3.76
N HIS A 41 14.52 -9.08 3.84
CA HIS A 41 14.19 -10.02 2.76
C HIS A 41 12.88 -10.78 3.02
N PHE A 42 12.14 -10.40 4.07
CA PHE A 42 10.91 -11.08 4.49
C PHE A 42 9.72 -10.74 3.58
N ASN A 43 9.74 -9.57 2.94
CA ASN A 43 8.69 -9.18 1.99
C ASN A 43 8.83 -10.00 0.71
N ASP A 44 7.89 -10.91 0.46
CA ASP A 44 7.79 -11.61 -0.83
C ASP A 44 7.46 -10.58 -1.92
N PRO A 45 8.25 -10.46 -3.01
CA PRO A 45 7.96 -9.57 -4.12
C PRO A 45 6.62 -9.88 -4.83
N PHE A 46 6.07 -11.07 -4.60
CA PHE A 46 4.75 -11.52 -5.07
C PHE A 46 3.71 -11.61 -3.95
N ASP A 47 4.08 -11.42 -2.67
CA ASP A 47 3.07 -11.17 -1.64
C ASP A 47 2.33 -9.90 -2.02
N CYS A 48 1.00 -9.94 -1.91
CA CYS A 48 0.09 -8.92 -2.40
C CYS A 48 0.54 -7.51 -2.04
N LYS A 49 1.33 -6.88 -2.92
CA LYS A 49 1.58 -5.45 -2.88
C LYS A 49 0.22 -4.85 -3.12
N ILE A 50 -0.43 -4.35 -2.07
CA ILE A 50 -1.71 -3.67 -2.22
C ILE A 50 -1.41 -2.50 -3.14
N HIS A 51 -1.88 -2.58 -4.38
CA HIS A 51 -1.84 -1.47 -5.30
C HIS A 51 -2.94 -0.52 -4.83
N MET A 52 -2.69 0.19 -3.72
CA MET A 52 -3.44 1.40 -3.42
C MET A 52 -3.02 2.41 -4.48
N LYS A 53 -3.56 2.25 -5.70
CA LYS A 53 -3.76 3.37 -6.58
C LYS A 53 -4.86 4.16 -5.89
N SER A 54 -4.47 5.06 -5.00
CA SER A 54 -5.40 5.83 -4.21
C SER A 54 -6.22 6.65 -5.20
N GLU A 55 -7.49 6.28 -5.42
CA GLU A 55 -8.43 7.13 -6.17
C GLU A 55 -8.49 8.54 -5.54
N LEU A 56 -8.11 8.62 -4.26
CA LEU A 56 -7.87 9.80 -3.44
C LEU A 56 -6.79 10.76 -3.98
N GLU A 57 -5.94 10.35 -4.91
CA GLU A 57 -4.92 11.22 -5.55
C GLU A 57 -5.30 11.66 -6.97
N SER A 58 -6.45 11.22 -7.48
CA SER A 58 -6.90 11.69 -8.79
C SER A 58 -7.20 13.18 -8.72
N ASN A 59 -6.77 13.92 -9.75
CA ASN A 59 -7.07 15.36 -9.84
C ASN A 59 -8.59 15.63 -9.85
N GLU A 60 -9.39 14.65 -10.27
CA GLU A 60 -10.85 14.72 -10.24
C GLU A 60 -11.39 14.62 -8.80
N TYR A 61 -10.90 13.66 -8.01
CA TYR A 61 -11.26 13.53 -6.61
C TYR A 61 -10.95 14.81 -5.82
N ILE A 62 -9.75 15.36 -6.00
CA ILE A 62 -9.33 16.60 -5.32
C ILE A 62 -10.25 17.77 -5.72
N ARG A 63 -10.60 17.89 -7.01
CA ARG A 63 -11.55 18.91 -7.45
C ARG A 63 -12.92 18.73 -6.80
N ASN A 64 -13.42 17.51 -6.71
CA ASN A 64 -14.71 17.24 -6.07
C ASN A 64 -14.70 17.61 -4.58
N VAL A 65 -13.61 17.33 -3.86
CA VAL A 65 -13.45 17.75 -2.46
C VAL A 65 -13.47 19.27 -2.34
N ILE A 66 -12.71 19.99 -3.17
CA ILE A 66 -12.68 21.47 -3.17
C ILE A 66 -14.07 22.03 -3.49
N THR A 67 -14.77 21.47 -4.48
CA THR A 67 -16.13 21.86 -4.85
C THR A 67 -17.09 21.75 -3.68
N ASN A 68 -17.06 20.63 -2.94
CA ASN A 68 -17.94 20.45 -1.78
C ASN A 68 -17.67 21.48 -0.68
N ILE A 69 -16.39 21.75 -0.38
CA ILE A 69 -16.00 22.76 0.61
C ILE A 69 -16.53 24.15 0.21
N ILE A 70 -16.37 24.55 -1.06
CA ILE A 70 -16.83 25.86 -1.54
C ILE A 70 -18.36 25.96 -1.51
N ILE A 71 -19.08 24.89 -1.86
CA ILE A 71 -20.55 24.87 -1.80
C ILE A 71 -21.04 25.01 -0.36
N GLU A 72 -20.38 24.35 0.60
CA GLU A 72 -20.70 24.47 2.03
C GLU A 72 -20.46 25.89 2.56
N GLU A 73 -19.36 26.52 2.16
CA GLU A 73 -19.04 27.90 2.57
C GLU A 73 -19.89 28.95 1.83
N GLN A 74 -20.26 28.70 0.58
CA GLN A 74 -20.93 29.64 -0.32
C GLN A 74 -22.10 28.98 -1.10
N PRO A 75 -23.21 28.64 -0.43
CA PRO A 75 -24.30 27.86 -1.04
C PRO A 75 -25.06 28.57 -2.16
N ASN A 76 -24.97 29.90 -2.26
CA ASN A 76 -25.64 30.69 -3.30
C ASN A 76 -24.71 31.05 -4.48
N LEU A 77 -23.52 30.46 -4.55
CA LEU A 77 -22.56 30.75 -5.61
C LEU A 77 -23.09 30.22 -6.95
N ASN A 78 -22.99 31.03 -8.01
CA ASN A 78 -23.35 30.55 -9.34
C ASN A 78 -22.30 29.56 -9.88
N HIS A 79 -22.71 28.74 -10.84
CA HIS A 79 -21.87 27.67 -11.38
C HIS A 79 -20.57 28.17 -12.05
N GLN A 80 -20.61 29.34 -12.68
CA GLN A 80 -19.46 29.90 -13.40
C GLN A 80 -18.37 30.36 -12.42
N ASP A 81 -18.78 31.01 -11.34
CA ASP A 81 -17.88 31.45 -10.28
C ASP A 81 -17.35 30.27 -9.48
N LEU A 82 -18.19 29.26 -9.19
CA LEU A 82 -17.78 28.01 -8.55
C LEU A 82 -16.65 27.33 -9.32
N THR A 83 -16.83 27.15 -10.64
CA THR A 83 -15.81 26.52 -11.50
C THR A 83 -14.50 27.32 -11.47
N THR A 84 -14.59 28.64 -11.47
CA THR A 84 -13.42 29.53 -11.45
C THR A 84 -12.68 29.44 -10.12
N LEU A 85 -13.41 29.44 -8.99
CA LEU A 85 -12.83 29.33 -7.65
C LEU A 85 -12.19 27.96 -7.41
N VAL A 86 -12.84 26.88 -7.85
CA VAL A 86 -12.29 25.52 -7.76
C VAL A 86 -10.94 25.45 -8.48
N GLU A 87 -10.83 26.00 -9.70
CA GLU A 87 -9.56 26.00 -10.44
C GLU A 87 -8.50 26.92 -9.82
N LEU A 88 -8.90 28.04 -9.21
CA LEU A 88 -7.98 28.90 -8.47
C LEU A 88 -7.43 28.20 -7.23
N GLU A 89 -8.28 27.59 -6.41
CA GLU A 89 -7.86 26.79 -5.24
C GLU A 89 -7.04 25.58 -5.67
N PHE A 90 -7.44 24.91 -6.76
CA PHE A 90 -6.68 23.81 -7.33
C PHE A 90 -5.25 24.26 -7.72
N LYS A 91 -5.09 25.44 -8.32
CA LYS A 91 -3.75 25.93 -8.67
C LYS A 91 -2.86 26.22 -7.47
N LYS A 92 -3.43 26.54 -6.30
CA LYS A 92 -2.64 26.79 -5.08
C LYS A 92 -1.98 25.53 -4.52
N LYS A 93 -2.44 24.32 -4.90
CA LYS A 93 -1.86 23.03 -4.50
C LYS A 93 -1.67 22.87 -2.99
N LEU A 94 -2.50 23.53 -2.16
CA LEU A 94 -2.38 23.51 -0.70
C LEU A 94 -2.49 22.10 -0.10
N TRP A 95 -3.20 21.18 -0.76
CA TRP A 95 -3.29 19.77 -0.38
C TRP A 95 -2.02 18.96 -0.62
N LYS A 96 -0.99 19.53 -1.24
CA LYS A 96 0.34 18.91 -1.35
C LYS A 96 1.28 19.33 -0.23
N ASP A 97 0.87 20.30 0.58
CA ASP A 97 1.62 20.74 1.74
C ASP A 97 1.31 19.79 2.94
N PRO A 98 2.34 19.12 3.50
CA PRO A 98 2.17 18.22 4.64
C PRO A 98 1.49 18.88 5.84
N GLU A 99 1.73 20.17 6.10
CA GLU A 99 1.18 20.87 7.26
C GLU A 99 -0.34 21.12 7.11
N ASN A 100 -0.78 21.41 5.89
CA ASN A 100 -2.21 21.61 5.59
C ASN A 100 -3.01 20.30 5.60
N LEU A 101 -2.39 19.19 5.19
CA LEU A 101 -2.99 17.85 5.24
C LEU A 101 -3.27 17.40 6.68
N GLU A 102 -2.34 17.66 7.59
CA GLU A 102 -2.49 17.28 9.00
C GLU A 102 -3.59 18.11 9.68
N ASN A 103 -3.64 19.41 9.41
CA ASN A 103 -4.71 20.29 9.93
C ASN A 103 -6.11 19.90 9.40
N ALA A 104 -6.21 19.48 8.13
CA ALA A 104 -7.47 19.00 7.55
C ALA A 104 -7.91 17.64 8.13
N ARG A 105 -6.97 16.73 8.41
CA ARG A 105 -7.25 15.45 9.06
C ARG A 105 -7.81 15.63 10.47
N ILE A 106 -7.22 16.53 11.26
CA ILE A 106 -7.66 16.81 12.63
C ILE A 106 -9.09 17.37 12.63
N LYS A 107 -9.42 18.30 11.73
CA LYS A 107 -10.79 18.85 11.63
C LYS A 107 -11.85 17.79 11.31
N ASN A 108 -11.55 16.85 10.42
CA ASN A 108 -12.50 15.79 10.03
C ASN A 108 -12.74 14.73 11.12
N GLN A 109 -11.82 14.57 12.08
CA GLN A 109 -12.01 13.64 13.21
C GLN A 109 -12.84 14.25 14.36
N VAL A 110 -12.94 15.57 14.43
CA VAL A 110 -13.64 16.29 15.52
C VAL A 110 -15.11 16.56 15.18
N SER A 111 -15.49 16.44 13.91
CA SER A 111 -16.87 16.67 13.42
C SER A 111 -17.76 15.41 13.37
N ASN A 112 -17.32 14.29 13.96
CA ASN A 112 -18.11 13.05 14.10
C ASN A 112 -18.51 12.79 15.56
#